data_AF-A0A328RCM8-F1
#
_entry.id   AF-A0A328RCM8-F1
#
_cell.length_a   1.000
_cell.length_b   1.000
_cell.length_c   1.000
_cell.angle_alpha   90.00
_cell.angle_beta   90.00
_cell.angle_gamma   90.00
#
_symmetry.space_group_name_H-M   'P 1'
#
loop_
_entity.id
_entity.type
_entity.pdbx_description
1 polymer ?
#
loop_
_entity_poly.entity_id
_entity_poly.type
_entity_poly.pdbx_seq_one_letter_code
_entity_poly.pdbx_strand_id
1 'polypeptide(L)'
;MNLLKWIKILKNIKTPDTKKGNASFLLILSLLWGFTLTTYADVYFHDFPDDGTRELAYSAESYQEHYAKSLDYNMHVSTPGYIRKSITNKRLYDHADGKHLVVGSYSYKWIEGNPYETGDPLHFCINGSNKAFFTIQLNDGIVAYTRDGRFRISHTNHLVTLSGNFPVLGEEGPIIVPYRGDYTITRHGNFYIDEVLIDKFKITIFKNFDDMNRHLDNANATFFTLNEPIDTLSGDKHYNILQGFISHSNAFRSNDSWYYRSSQTAGIRSLYMLIDGRRTLFNALN
;
A
#
# COMPACT_ATOMS: atom_id res chain seq x y z
N MET A 1 -45.82 -7.20 3.65
CA MET A 1 -47.08 -7.14 4.44
C MET A 1 -48.21 -7.67 3.56
N ASN A 2 -48.88 -8.77 3.96
CA ASN A 2 -49.56 -9.72 3.05
C ASN A 2 -50.86 -9.24 2.37
N LEU A 3 -50.94 -9.46 1.06
CA LEU A 3 -52.08 -9.24 0.13
C LEU A 3 -53.41 -9.84 0.64
N LEU A 4 -53.32 -10.94 1.39
CA LEU A 4 -54.44 -11.66 1.99
C LEU A 4 -55.22 -10.85 3.04
N LYS A 5 -54.61 -9.84 3.69
CA LYS A 5 -55.31 -8.98 4.65
C LYS A 5 -56.27 -7.99 3.96
N TRP A 6 -55.96 -7.55 2.75
CA TRP A 6 -56.77 -6.61 1.97
C TRP A 6 -57.98 -7.27 1.31
N ILE A 7 -57.83 -8.50 0.82
CA ILE A 7 -58.93 -9.28 0.22
C ILE A 7 -60.05 -9.53 1.27
N LYS A 8 -59.69 -9.65 2.55
CA LYS A 8 -60.64 -9.82 3.66
C LYS A 8 -61.44 -8.55 3.97
N ILE A 9 -60.89 -7.37 3.70
CA ILE A 9 -61.56 -6.07 3.91
C ILE A 9 -62.55 -5.79 2.77
N LEU A 10 -62.17 -6.13 1.54
CA LEU A 10 -63.01 -5.90 0.34
C LEU A 10 -64.27 -6.80 0.30
N LYS A 11 -64.24 -7.98 0.91
CA LYS A 11 -65.41 -8.89 0.99
C LYS A 11 -66.54 -8.39 1.91
N ASN A 12 -66.30 -7.39 2.77
CA ASN A 12 -67.27 -6.91 3.76
C ASN A 12 -68.09 -5.68 3.32
N ILE A 13 -67.89 -5.20 2.09
CA ILE A 13 -68.61 -4.02 1.59
C ILE A 13 -69.90 -4.49 0.90
N LYS A 14 -71.05 -4.29 1.56
CA LYS A 14 -72.39 -4.52 0.98
C LYS A 14 -72.59 -3.61 -0.24
N THR A 15 -72.96 -4.21 -1.37
CA THR A 15 -73.35 -3.51 -2.60
C THR A 15 -74.68 -2.77 -2.38
N PRO A 16 -74.75 -1.44 -2.63
CA PRO A 16 -76.02 -0.75 -2.75
C PRO A 16 -76.56 -0.89 -4.19
N ASP A 17 -77.88 -0.78 -4.24
CA ASP A 17 -78.75 -1.15 -5.35
C ASP A 17 -78.57 -0.34 -6.64
N THR A 18 -79.00 -1.00 -7.70
CA THR A 18 -78.91 -0.63 -9.11
C THR A 18 -79.57 0.73 -9.43
N LYS A 19 -78.75 1.73 -9.82
CA LYS A 19 -79.06 2.80 -10.82
C LYS A 19 -77.99 3.90 -10.99
N LYS A 20 -76.82 3.80 -10.36
CA LYS A 20 -75.67 4.70 -10.58
C LYS A 20 -74.37 3.93 -10.89
N GLY A 21 -74.47 2.89 -11.71
CA GLY A 21 -73.41 1.89 -11.90
C GLY A 21 -72.16 2.33 -12.68
N ASN A 22 -72.20 3.40 -13.47
CA ASN A 22 -71.10 3.68 -14.40
C ASN A 22 -70.09 4.71 -13.89
N ALA A 23 -70.51 5.67 -13.05
CA ALA A 23 -69.60 6.70 -12.56
C ALA A 23 -68.62 6.18 -11.50
N SER A 24 -69.09 5.34 -10.56
CA SER A 24 -68.23 4.78 -9.51
C SER A 24 -67.27 3.70 -10.02
N PHE A 25 -67.67 2.93 -11.04
CA PHE A 25 -66.76 1.94 -11.65
C PHE A 25 -65.65 2.62 -12.46
N LEU A 26 -65.96 3.69 -13.20
CA LEU A 26 -64.96 4.49 -13.92
C LEU A 26 -64.06 5.30 -12.98
N LEU A 27 -64.54 5.72 -11.80
CA LEU A 27 -63.72 6.39 -10.78
C LEU A 27 -62.79 5.41 -10.05
N ILE A 28 -63.24 4.17 -9.84
CA ILE A 28 -62.39 3.08 -9.31
C ILE A 28 -61.38 2.64 -10.37
N LEU A 29 -61.77 2.60 -11.66
CA LEU A 29 -60.87 2.29 -12.78
C LEU A 29 -59.87 3.42 -13.06
N SER A 30 -60.25 4.69 -12.84
CA SER A 30 -59.33 5.84 -12.95
C SER A 30 -58.42 6.01 -11.74
N LEU A 31 -58.84 5.57 -10.54
CA LEU A 31 -57.94 5.42 -9.40
C LEU A 31 -57.00 4.21 -9.56
N LEU A 32 -57.41 3.15 -10.27
CA LEU A 32 -56.55 2.03 -10.67
C LEU A 32 -55.58 2.39 -11.81
N TRP A 33 -55.95 3.30 -12.71
CA TRP A 33 -55.06 3.84 -13.76
C TRP A 33 -54.20 5.02 -13.29
N GLY A 34 -54.61 5.76 -12.26
CA GLY A 34 -53.83 6.80 -11.61
C GLY A 34 -52.78 6.27 -10.62
N PHE A 35 -52.83 4.98 -10.27
CA PHE A 35 -51.85 4.33 -9.40
C PHE A 35 -50.93 3.34 -10.12
N THR A 36 -50.95 3.31 -11.46
CA THR A 36 -50.11 2.40 -12.27
C THR A 36 -49.02 3.08 -13.07
N LEU A 37 -48.75 4.37 -12.87
CA LEU A 37 -47.64 5.07 -13.54
C LEU A 37 -46.65 5.80 -12.62
N THR A 38 -46.81 5.72 -11.30
CA THR A 38 -45.80 6.25 -10.36
C THR A 38 -45.20 5.22 -9.41
N THR A 39 -45.66 3.97 -9.44
CA THR A 39 -45.10 2.87 -8.62
C THR A 39 -44.26 1.88 -9.42
N TYR A 40 -44.19 1.99 -10.75
CA TYR A 40 -43.27 1.20 -11.57
C TYR A 40 -41.93 1.87 -11.84
N ALA A 41 -41.79 3.18 -11.58
CA ALA A 41 -40.49 3.83 -11.64
C ALA A 41 -39.64 3.48 -10.40
N ASP A 42 -40.23 3.46 -9.21
CA ASP A 42 -39.50 3.27 -7.94
C ASP A 42 -38.94 1.84 -7.78
N VAL A 43 -39.57 0.84 -8.40
CA VAL A 43 -39.10 -0.56 -8.42
C VAL A 43 -38.02 -0.80 -9.49
N TYR A 44 -37.99 0.00 -10.56
CA TYR A 44 -37.01 -0.21 -11.64
C TYR A 44 -35.59 0.22 -11.23
N PHE A 45 -35.47 1.22 -10.35
CA PHE A 45 -34.17 1.81 -10.00
C PHE A 45 -33.52 1.22 -8.74
N HIS A 46 -34.30 0.61 -7.85
CA HIS A 46 -33.81 0.00 -6.62
C HIS A 46 -33.20 -1.41 -6.83
N ASP A 47 -33.50 -2.03 -7.96
CA ASP A 47 -32.97 -3.32 -8.42
C ASP A 47 -31.74 -3.19 -9.33
N PHE A 48 -31.19 -1.99 -9.58
CA PHE A 48 -29.91 -1.86 -10.29
C PHE A 48 -28.76 -2.33 -9.38
N PRO A 49 -28.19 -3.52 -9.60
CA PRO A 49 -27.08 -4.01 -8.80
C PRO A 49 -25.78 -3.47 -9.40
N ASP A 50 -24.77 -3.37 -8.53
CA ASP A 50 -23.37 -3.10 -8.82
C ASP A 50 -23.04 -2.43 -10.17
N ASP A 51 -22.82 -1.13 -10.11
CA ASP A 51 -22.82 -0.27 -11.27
C ASP A 51 -21.60 -0.46 -12.21
N GLY A 52 -20.67 -1.37 -11.87
CA GLY A 52 -19.49 -1.74 -12.65
C GLY A 52 -18.46 -0.61 -12.84
N THR A 53 -18.88 0.65 -12.78
CA THR A 53 -18.01 1.83 -12.91
C THR A 53 -17.04 1.90 -11.74
N ARG A 54 -17.51 1.61 -10.54
CA ARG A 54 -16.66 1.54 -9.35
C ARG A 54 -15.64 0.42 -9.47
N GLU A 55 -16.05 -0.78 -9.84
CA GLU A 55 -15.11 -1.91 -10.00
C GLU A 55 -14.06 -1.64 -11.08
N LEU A 56 -14.46 -1.05 -12.21
CA LEU A 56 -13.51 -0.63 -13.25
C LEU A 56 -12.57 0.47 -12.76
N ALA A 57 -13.04 1.41 -11.93
CA ALA A 57 -12.20 2.44 -11.35
C ALA A 57 -11.16 1.84 -10.39
N TYR A 58 -11.58 0.99 -9.45
CA TYR A 58 -10.66 0.28 -8.53
C TYR A 58 -9.70 -0.65 -9.28
N SER A 59 -10.17 -1.34 -10.32
CA SER A 59 -9.29 -2.16 -11.16
C SER A 59 -8.26 -1.30 -11.90
N ALA A 60 -8.66 -0.13 -12.43
CA ALA A 60 -7.74 0.77 -13.11
C ALA A 60 -6.69 1.33 -12.14
N GLU A 61 -7.10 1.70 -10.92
CA GLU A 61 -6.21 2.13 -9.85
C GLU A 61 -5.23 1.02 -9.45
N SER A 62 -5.70 -0.20 -9.21
CA SER A 62 -4.85 -1.36 -8.94
C SER A 62 -3.81 -1.59 -10.06
N TYR A 63 -4.19 -1.47 -11.33
CA TYR A 63 -3.23 -1.56 -12.44
C TYR A 63 -2.23 -0.40 -12.47
N GLN A 64 -2.65 0.80 -12.08
CA GLN A 64 -1.76 1.95 -11.92
C GLN A 64 -0.71 1.70 -10.83
N GLU A 65 -1.13 1.15 -9.69
CA GLU A 65 -0.24 0.79 -8.58
C GLU A 65 0.78 -0.27 -9.02
N HIS A 66 0.31 -1.32 -9.69
CA HIS A 66 1.19 -2.35 -10.26
C HIS A 66 2.19 -1.77 -11.28
N TYR A 67 1.73 -0.86 -12.15
CA TYR A 67 2.60 -0.15 -13.09
C TYR A 67 3.66 0.67 -12.36
N ALA A 68 3.27 1.45 -11.34
CA ALA A 68 4.19 2.24 -10.52
C ALA A 68 5.22 1.34 -9.81
N LYS A 69 4.80 0.20 -9.26
CA LYS A 69 5.70 -0.82 -8.69
C LYS A 69 6.72 -1.31 -9.72
N SER A 70 6.31 -1.61 -10.94
CA SER A 70 7.23 -2.07 -11.99
C SER A 70 8.24 -1.00 -12.42
N LEU A 71 7.83 0.27 -12.45
CA LEU A 71 8.76 1.39 -12.66
C LEU A 71 9.73 1.54 -11.50
N ASP A 72 9.24 1.44 -10.27
CA ASP A 72 10.03 1.54 -9.04
C ASP A 72 11.17 0.51 -9.02
N TYR A 73 10.90 -0.73 -9.44
CA TYR A 73 11.93 -1.77 -9.58
C TYR A 73 13.01 -1.39 -10.61
N ASN A 74 12.60 -0.86 -11.76
CA ASN A 74 13.52 -0.48 -12.83
C ASN A 74 14.41 0.71 -12.42
N MET A 75 13.87 1.67 -11.68
CA MET A 75 14.62 2.83 -11.20
C MET A 75 15.66 2.44 -10.13
N HIS A 76 15.30 1.49 -9.25
CA HIS A 76 16.12 1.15 -8.09
C HIS A 76 16.88 -0.17 -8.21
N VAL A 77 17.03 -0.71 -9.43
CA VAL A 77 17.76 -1.97 -9.68
C VAL A 77 19.23 -1.88 -9.26
N SER A 78 19.83 -0.69 -9.30
CA SER A 78 21.23 -0.46 -8.93
C SER A 78 21.37 0.34 -7.64
N THR A 79 20.30 0.54 -6.88
CA THR A 79 20.32 1.29 -5.62
C THR A 79 20.73 0.36 -4.47
N PRO A 80 21.91 0.57 -3.84
CA PRO A 80 22.34 -0.27 -2.73
C PRO A 80 21.37 -0.19 -1.55
N GLY A 81 21.12 -1.34 -0.92
CA GLY A 81 20.20 -1.46 0.22
C GLY A 81 18.72 -1.28 -0.10
N TYR A 82 18.33 -1.12 -1.37
CA TYR A 82 16.92 -1.02 -1.75
C TYR A 82 16.19 -2.35 -1.52
N ILE A 83 15.05 -2.26 -0.82
CA ILE A 83 14.13 -3.37 -0.57
C ILE A 83 12.85 -3.12 -1.35
N ARG A 84 12.56 -4.00 -2.30
CA ARG A 84 11.43 -3.87 -3.20
C ARG A 84 10.09 -4.11 -2.51
N LYS A 85 9.10 -3.30 -2.88
CA LYS A 85 7.70 -3.49 -2.52
C LYS A 85 6.98 -4.43 -3.48
N SER A 86 6.11 -5.26 -2.95
CA SER A 86 5.22 -6.14 -3.69
C SER A 86 3.80 -5.62 -3.55
N ILE A 87 3.08 -5.65 -4.67
CA ILE A 87 1.66 -5.34 -4.72
C ILE A 87 0.94 -6.61 -5.14
N THR A 88 -0.08 -6.99 -4.38
CA THR A 88 -0.97 -8.11 -4.70
C THR A 88 -2.40 -7.63 -4.71
N ASN A 89 -3.21 -8.20 -5.61
CA ASN A 89 -4.62 -7.85 -5.67
C ASN A 89 -5.40 -8.68 -4.64
N LYS A 90 -6.06 -7.97 -3.73
CA LYS A 90 -7.00 -8.57 -2.79
C LYS A 90 -8.42 -8.30 -3.26
N ARG A 91 -9.20 -9.37 -3.42
CA ARG A 91 -10.64 -9.28 -3.66
C ARG A 91 -11.34 -9.17 -2.32
N LEU A 92 -12.07 -8.08 -2.12
CA LEU A 92 -12.95 -7.88 -0.98
C LEU A 92 -14.35 -8.31 -1.41
N TYR A 93 -14.82 -9.42 -0.84
CA TYR A 93 -16.19 -9.93 -1.00
C TYR A 93 -17.04 -9.36 0.12
N ASP A 94 -18.29 -8.99 -0.19
CA ASP A 94 -19.28 -8.54 0.79
C ASP A 94 -18.72 -7.50 1.78
N HIS A 95 -17.99 -6.50 1.25
CA HIS A 95 -17.71 -5.28 2.01
C HIS A 95 -19.05 -4.69 2.49
N ALA A 96 -19.09 -3.78 3.47
CA ALA A 96 -20.35 -3.28 4.06
C ALA A 96 -21.41 -2.81 3.04
N ASP A 97 -20.99 -2.52 1.80
CA ASP A 97 -21.81 -2.14 0.65
C ASP A 97 -22.29 -3.31 -0.26
N GLY A 98 -21.93 -4.57 0.01
CA GLY A 98 -22.34 -5.77 -0.75
C GLY A 98 -21.67 -5.98 -2.12
N LYS A 99 -20.40 -5.55 -2.30
CA LYS A 99 -19.74 -5.46 -3.63
C LYS A 99 -18.37 -6.13 -3.71
N HIS A 100 -17.90 -6.42 -4.93
CA HIS A 100 -16.64 -7.15 -5.20
C HIS A 100 -15.48 -6.22 -5.60
N LEU A 101 -14.81 -5.61 -4.61
CA LEU A 101 -13.71 -4.68 -4.90
C LEU A 101 -12.37 -5.40 -5.10
N VAL A 102 -11.58 -4.96 -6.08
CA VAL A 102 -10.18 -5.34 -6.24
C VAL A 102 -9.30 -4.19 -5.77
N VAL A 103 -8.60 -4.39 -4.66
CA VAL A 103 -7.68 -3.38 -4.10
C VAL A 103 -6.27 -3.92 -4.05
N GLY A 104 -5.28 -3.04 -4.25
CA GLY A 104 -3.88 -3.39 -4.04
C GLY A 104 -3.58 -3.55 -2.55
N SER A 105 -2.88 -4.62 -2.22
CA SER A 105 -2.29 -4.86 -0.91
C SER A 105 -0.78 -4.78 -1.02
N TYR A 106 -0.20 -3.93 -0.19
CA TYR A 106 1.23 -3.62 -0.18
C TYR A 106 1.96 -4.47 0.85
N SER A 107 3.14 -4.95 0.48
CA SER A 107 4.08 -5.63 1.40
C SER A 107 5.50 -5.46 0.89
N TYR A 108 6.50 -5.43 1.76
CA TYR A 108 7.89 -5.48 1.33
C TYR A 108 8.37 -6.91 1.20
N LYS A 109 9.28 -7.15 0.25
CA LYS A 109 10.02 -8.41 0.17
C LYS A 109 11.28 -8.26 1.00
N TRP A 110 11.18 -8.57 2.29
CA TRP A 110 12.29 -8.59 3.27
C TRP A 110 13.29 -9.70 2.97
N ILE A 111 13.99 -9.57 1.86
CA ILE A 111 15.05 -10.46 1.40
C ILE A 111 16.26 -9.57 1.17
N GLU A 112 17.38 -9.87 1.83
CA GLU A 112 18.60 -9.12 1.62
C GLU A 112 19.12 -9.28 0.19
N GLY A 113 19.64 -8.20 -0.38
CA GLY A 113 20.37 -8.29 -1.64
C GLY A 113 21.75 -8.88 -1.42
N ASN A 114 22.29 -9.50 -2.47
CA ASN A 114 23.62 -10.11 -2.42
C ASN A 114 24.69 -9.07 -1.99
N PRO A 115 25.65 -9.45 -1.14
CA PRO A 115 26.76 -8.58 -0.80
C PRO A 115 27.62 -8.34 -2.04
N TYR A 116 28.00 -7.09 -2.27
CA TYR A 116 28.88 -6.66 -3.36
C TYR A 116 30.12 -5.99 -2.79
N GLU A 117 31.29 -6.47 -3.18
CA GLU A 117 32.58 -5.94 -2.72
C GLU A 117 32.88 -4.61 -3.40
N THR A 118 33.25 -3.61 -2.60
CA THR A 118 33.59 -2.26 -3.06
C THR A 118 35.03 -1.87 -2.70
N GLY A 119 35.61 -2.49 -1.68
CA GLY A 119 36.96 -2.18 -1.19
C GLY A 119 37.06 -0.91 -0.35
N ASP A 120 35.97 -0.15 -0.17
CA ASP A 120 35.97 1.06 0.66
C ASP A 120 35.82 0.68 2.15
N PRO A 121 36.74 1.09 3.04
CA PRO A 121 36.69 0.73 4.46
C PRO A 121 35.46 1.28 5.19
N LEU A 122 34.77 2.30 4.66
CA LEU A 122 33.55 2.88 5.23
C LEU A 122 32.27 2.36 4.54
N HIS A 123 32.39 1.32 3.71
CA HIS A 123 31.25 0.58 3.21
C HIS A 123 31.00 -0.67 4.06
N PHE A 124 29.75 -0.83 4.48
CA PHE A 124 29.33 -1.92 5.35
C PHE A 124 28.11 -2.66 4.80
N CYS A 125 28.09 -3.97 4.98
CA CYS A 125 26.96 -4.81 4.63
C CYS A 125 26.59 -5.68 5.83
N ILE A 126 25.35 -5.56 6.31
CA ILE A 126 24.80 -6.56 7.23
C ILE A 126 24.48 -7.81 6.40
N ASN A 127 24.99 -8.96 6.81
CA ASN A 127 24.82 -10.26 6.20
C ASN A 127 24.18 -11.23 7.20
N GLY A 128 23.27 -12.07 6.73
CA GLY A 128 22.69 -13.16 7.52
C GLY A 128 21.49 -12.75 8.38
N SER A 129 20.82 -11.63 8.06
CA SER A 129 19.57 -11.24 8.71
C SER A 129 18.73 -10.28 7.87
N ASN A 130 17.59 -10.79 7.40
CA ASN A 130 16.60 -10.00 6.65
C ASN A 130 15.83 -8.97 7.50
N LYS A 131 16.01 -9.00 8.82
CA LYS A 131 15.30 -8.15 9.79
C LYS A 131 16.20 -7.12 10.47
N ALA A 132 17.50 -7.14 10.18
CA ALA A 132 18.50 -6.26 10.78
C ALA A 132 18.76 -5.05 9.89
N PHE A 133 18.81 -3.86 10.50
CA PHE A 133 19.02 -2.59 9.82
C PHE A 133 20.03 -1.74 10.60
N PHE A 134 20.80 -0.93 9.88
CA PHE A 134 21.54 0.17 10.49
C PHE A 134 20.55 1.21 10.97
N THR A 135 20.77 1.75 12.16
CA THR A 135 19.96 2.84 12.69
C THR A 135 20.62 4.18 12.40
N ILE A 136 19.84 5.12 11.87
CA ILE A 136 20.29 6.48 11.54
C ILE A 136 19.35 7.50 12.18
N GLN A 137 19.81 8.74 12.24
CA GLN A 137 19.03 9.87 12.71
C GLN A 137 18.74 10.81 11.53
N LEU A 138 17.48 10.96 11.17
CA LEU A 138 17.00 11.96 10.22
C LEU A 138 16.98 13.35 10.88
N ASN A 139 16.55 14.35 10.11
CA ASN A 139 16.29 15.69 10.64
C ASN A 139 15.27 15.62 11.79
N ASP A 140 15.36 16.61 12.69
CA ASP A 140 14.50 16.72 13.88
C ASP A 140 14.60 15.54 14.87
N GLY A 141 15.65 14.73 14.73
CA GLY A 141 15.95 13.62 15.63
C GLY A 141 15.13 12.35 15.42
N ILE A 142 14.38 12.28 14.32
CA ILE A 142 13.58 11.11 13.96
C ILE A 142 14.52 9.93 13.66
N VAL A 143 14.25 8.78 14.27
CA VAL A 143 15.02 7.55 14.02
C VAL A 143 14.53 6.88 12.75
N ALA A 144 15.47 6.50 11.89
CA ALA A 144 15.20 5.72 10.68
C ALA A 144 16.14 4.52 10.56
N TYR A 145 15.79 3.62 9.65
CA TYR A 145 16.42 2.32 9.46
C TYR A 145 16.84 2.16 8.01
N THR A 146 18.06 1.68 7.78
CA THR A 146 18.60 1.51 6.43
C THR A 146 19.38 0.21 6.26
N ARG A 147 19.38 -0.30 5.03
CA ARG A 147 20.32 -1.35 4.60
C ARG A 147 21.44 -0.80 3.73
N ASP A 148 21.39 0.46 3.33
CA ASP A 148 22.50 1.11 2.63
C ASP A 148 23.60 1.41 3.64
N GLY A 149 24.70 0.66 3.56
CA GLY A 149 25.85 0.86 4.44
C GLY A 149 26.98 1.65 3.78
N ARG A 150 26.70 2.45 2.76
CA ARG A 150 27.67 3.41 2.22
C ARG A 150 27.74 4.63 3.14
N PHE A 151 28.77 4.69 3.97
CA PHE A 151 28.96 5.79 4.91
C PHE A 151 30.16 6.64 4.52
N ARG A 152 30.21 7.85 5.06
CA ARG A 152 31.31 8.79 4.89
C ARG A 152 31.46 9.65 6.14
N ILE A 153 32.60 10.29 6.29
CA ILE A 153 32.85 11.19 7.41
C ILE A 153 32.54 12.62 6.98
N SER A 154 31.63 13.26 7.70
CA SER A 154 31.26 14.66 7.50
C SER A 154 32.39 15.62 7.92
N HIS A 155 32.29 16.89 7.53
CA HIS A 155 33.20 17.97 7.97
C HIS A 155 33.16 18.21 9.48
N THR A 156 32.04 17.86 10.12
CA THR A 156 31.84 17.91 11.57
C THR A 156 32.30 16.63 12.27
N ASN A 157 33.07 15.77 11.59
CA ASN A 157 33.60 14.51 12.13
C ASN A 157 32.52 13.47 12.52
N HIS A 158 31.29 13.58 12.04
CA HIS A 158 30.30 12.52 12.21
C HIS A 158 30.38 11.48 11.11
N LEU A 159 30.16 10.21 11.45
CA LEU A 159 29.87 9.19 10.46
C LEU A 159 28.44 9.39 9.95
N VAL A 160 28.30 9.63 8.65
CA VAL A 160 27.02 9.94 8.01
C VAL A 160 26.76 9.04 6.82
N THR A 161 25.49 8.82 6.49
CA THR A 161 25.09 8.14 5.25
C THR A 161 25.54 8.91 4.02
N LEU A 162 25.92 8.19 2.97
CA LEU A 162 26.21 8.81 1.67
C LEU A 162 24.96 9.49 1.09
N SER A 163 23.80 8.84 1.27
CA SER A 163 22.50 9.39 0.89
C SER A 163 21.99 10.33 1.99
N GLY A 164 21.96 11.64 1.72
CA GLY A 164 21.32 12.63 2.61
C GLY A 164 22.15 13.12 3.81
N ASN A 165 23.34 12.57 4.05
CA ASN A 165 24.24 12.98 5.15
C ASN A 165 23.63 12.83 6.55
N PHE A 166 22.84 11.78 6.76
CA PHE A 166 22.21 11.51 8.04
C PHE A 166 23.20 10.82 8.98
N PRO A 167 23.34 11.27 10.24
CA PRO A 167 24.21 10.61 11.21
C PRO A 167 23.83 9.15 11.43
N VAL A 168 24.85 8.29 11.42
CA VAL A 168 24.73 6.87 11.78
C VAL A 168 24.78 6.77 13.30
N LEU A 169 23.85 6.02 13.89
CA LEU A 169 23.78 5.84 15.33
C LEU A 169 24.61 4.63 15.78
N GLY A 170 25.39 4.84 16.82
CA GLY A 170 25.97 3.83 17.68
C GLY A 170 25.12 3.61 18.93
N GLU A 171 25.61 2.79 19.85
CA GLU A 171 24.92 2.49 21.12
C GLU A 171 24.83 3.73 22.03
N GLU A 172 25.82 4.64 21.96
CA GLU A 172 25.87 5.86 22.79
C GLU A 172 25.33 7.12 22.09
N GLY A 173 24.85 7.01 20.85
CA GLY A 173 24.34 8.14 20.06
C GLY A 173 24.97 8.23 18.67
N PRO A 174 24.94 9.39 18.00
CA PRO A 174 25.61 9.56 16.71
C PRO A 174 27.10 9.28 16.78
N ILE A 175 27.63 8.48 15.87
CA ILE A 175 29.04 8.09 15.87
C ILE A 175 29.91 9.27 15.47
N ILE A 176 30.85 9.64 16.34
CA ILE A 176 31.83 10.70 16.13
C ILE A 176 33.20 10.07 15.84
N VAL A 177 33.86 10.54 14.80
CA VAL A 177 35.15 10.10 14.31
C VAL A 177 36.20 11.14 14.73
N PRO A 178 36.88 10.96 15.87
CA PRO A 178 37.73 12.01 16.47
C PRO A 178 38.96 12.37 15.63
N TYR A 179 39.49 11.40 14.88
CA TYR A 179 40.64 11.59 13.99
C TYR A 179 40.54 10.68 12.75
N ARG A 180 41.36 10.96 11.74
CA ARG A 180 41.48 10.15 10.53
C ARG A 180 42.53 9.07 10.75
N GLY A 181 42.23 7.83 10.37
CA GLY A 181 43.11 6.67 10.56
C GLY A 181 42.55 5.46 9.86
N ASP A 182 43.03 4.28 10.23
CA ASP A 182 42.57 3.00 9.68
C ASP A 182 41.27 2.58 10.34
N TYR A 183 40.18 2.66 9.58
CA TYR A 183 38.85 2.25 10.02
C TYR A 183 38.71 0.74 9.94
N THR A 184 38.35 0.10 11.05
CA THR A 184 38.02 -1.32 11.08
C THR A 184 36.72 -1.56 11.83
N ILE A 185 35.97 -2.57 11.43
CA ILE A 185 34.76 -2.99 12.15
C ILE A 185 34.77 -4.49 12.39
N THR A 186 34.33 -4.92 13.57
CA THR A 186 34.13 -6.34 13.84
C THR A 186 32.81 -6.81 13.27
N ARG A 187 32.66 -8.13 13.13
CA ARG A 187 31.39 -8.74 12.69
C ARG A 187 30.20 -8.39 13.59
N HIS A 188 30.46 -8.07 14.86
CA HIS A 188 29.48 -7.66 15.86
C HIS A 188 29.22 -6.15 15.87
N GLY A 189 29.84 -5.39 14.97
CA GLY A 189 29.59 -3.95 14.80
C GLY A 189 30.41 -3.02 15.69
N ASN A 190 31.43 -3.51 16.39
CA ASN A 190 32.36 -2.64 17.11
C ASN A 190 33.26 -1.93 16.11
N PHE A 191 33.24 -0.60 16.11
CA PHE A 191 33.95 0.28 15.19
C PHE A 191 35.22 0.82 15.84
N TYR A 192 36.35 0.65 15.16
CA TYR A 192 37.68 1.01 15.65
C TYR A 192 38.38 1.97 14.69
N ILE A 193 39.27 2.79 15.24
CA ILE A 193 40.24 3.59 14.48
C ILE A 193 41.62 3.31 15.07
N ASP A 194 42.54 2.83 14.24
CA ASP A 194 43.91 2.46 14.66
C ASP A 194 43.90 1.55 15.91
N GLU A 195 43.06 0.51 15.88
CA GLU A 195 42.85 -0.48 16.97
C GLU A 195 42.18 0.05 18.25
N VAL A 196 41.85 1.35 18.32
CA VAL A 196 41.10 1.94 19.44
C VAL A 196 39.60 1.84 19.19
N LEU A 197 38.86 1.24 20.13
CA LEU A 197 37.41 1.17 20.07
C LEU A 197 36.81 2.58 20.19
N ILE A 198 36.03 2.99 19.20
CA ILE A 198 35.35 4.28 19.18
C ILE A 198 33.89 4.14 19.62
N ASP A 199 33.15 3.22 19.02
CA ASP A 199 31.74 2.97 19.31
C ASP A 199 31.31 1.59 18.77
N LYS A 200 30.06 1.19 19.00
CA LYS A 200 29.42 0.04 18.39
C LYS A 200 28.21 0.50 17.59
N PHE A 201 28.11 0.07 16.33
CA PHE A 201 26.95 0.37 15.48
C PHE A 201 25.66 -0.11 16.12
N LYS A 202 24.66 0.78 16.18
CA LYS A 202 23.32 0.42 16.59
C LYS A 202 22.62 -0.30 15.46
N ILE A 203 22.52 -1.61 15.59
CA ILE A 203 21.79 -2.48 14.66
C ILE A 203 20.45 -2.82 15.27
N THR A 204 19.38 -2.35 14.64
CA THR A 204 18.01 -2.69 15.07
C THR A 204 17.53 -3.92 14.34
N ILE A 205 17.03 -4.90 15.10
CA ILE A 205 16.53 -6.17 14.57
C ILE A 205 15.08 -6.30 14.97
N PHE A 206 14.19 -6.42 14.00
CA PHE A 206 12.76 -6.57 14.26
C PHE A 206 12.37 -8.04 14.51
N LYS A 207 11.39 -8.29 15.38
CA LYS A 207 10.93 -9.67 15.66
C LYS A 207 10.11 -10.26 14.52
N ASN A 208 9.08 -9.53 14.06
CA ASN A 208 8.05 -10.08 13.17
C ASN A 208 8.00 -9.34 11.83
N PHE A 209 7.96 -10.09 10.71
CA PHE A 209 7.80 -9.49 9.38
C PHE A 209 6.44 -8.84 9.15
N ASP A 210 5.42 -9.29 9.88
CA ASP A 210 4.06 -8.79 9.79
C ASP A 210 3.99 -7.36 10.36
N ASP A 211 4.56 -7.16 11.56
CA ASP A 211 4.72 -5.84 12.18
C ASP A 211 5.58 -4.93 11.30
N MET A 212 6.68 -5.46 10.74
CA MET A 212 7.50 -4.71 9.78
C MET A 212 6.68 -4.23 8.57
N ASN A 213 5.83 -5.07 7.97
CA ASN A 213 5.01 -4.67 6.81
C ASN A 213 3.92 -3.64 7.17
N ARG A 214 3.47 -3.59 8.42
CA ARG A 214 2.45 -2.63 8.87
C ARG A 214 3.04 -1.31 9.32
N HIS A 215 4.22 -1.34 9.91
CA HIS A 215 4.75 -0.21 10.68
C HIS A 215 6.02 0.42 10.12
N LEU A 216 6.77 -0.27 9.24
CA LEU A 216 7.90 0.34 8.52
C LEU A 216 7.40 1.00 7.24
N ASP A 217 7.33 2.33 7.31
CA ASP A 217 7.03 3.16 6.16
C ASP A 217 8.32 3.58 5.45
N ASN A 218 8.29 3.50 4.12
CA ASN A 218 9.43 3.89 3.31
C ASN A 218 9.45 5.42 3.18
N ALA A 219 10.42 6.06 3.84
CA ALA A 219 10.62 7.50 3.73
C ALA A 219 11.27 7.87 2.39
N ASN A 220 12.16 7.02 1.90
CA ASN A 220 12.72 7.07 0.55
C ASN A 220 13.26 5.69 0.14
N ALA A 221 13.82 5.56 -1.07
CA ALA A 221 14.35 4.29 -1.60
C ALA A 221 15.30 3.51 -0.67
N THR A 222 15.99 4.16 0.26
CA THR A 222 16.99 3.55 1.15
C THR A 222 16.62 3.56 2.63
N PHE A 223 15.61 4.33 3.05
CA PHE A 223 15.29 4.58 4.46
C PHE A 223 13.86 4.19 4.81
N PHE A 224 13.71 3.62 5.99
CA PHE A 224 12.45 3.29 6.60
C PHE A 224 12.29 4.01 7.93
N THR A 225 11.09 4.47 8.23
CA THR A 225 10.70 5.05 9.52
C THR A 225 9.60 4.21 10.15
N LEU A 226 9.51 4.20 11.47
CA LEU A 226 8.40 3.57 12.16
C LEU A 226 7.27 4.57 12.37
N ASN A 227 6.05 4.16 12.02
CA ASN A 227 4.84 4.91 12.40
C ASN A 227 4.41 4.61 13.85
N GLU A 228 4.69 3.40 14.33
CA GLU A 228 4.42 2.94 15.69
C GLU A 228 5.60 2.07 16.20
N PRO A 229 5.90 2.09 17.52
CA PRO A 229 6.92 1.23 18.09
C PRO A 229 6.56 -0.25 17.92
N ILE A 230 7.51 -1.04 17.44
CA ILE A 230 7.37 -2.50 17.30
C ILE A 230 8.47 -3.24 18.04
N ASP A 231 8.20 -4.51 18.32
CA ASP A 231 9.10 -5.39 19.06
C ASP A 231 10.43 -5.64 18.34
N THR A 232 11.53 -5.45 19.08
CA THR A 232 12.90 -5.68 18.61
C THR A 232 13.61 -6.80 19.37
N LEU A 233 14.63 -7.39 18.74
CA LEU A 233 15.54 -8.35 19.36
C LEU A 233 16.84 -7.63 19.73
N SER A 234 17.31 -7.91 20.94
CA SER A 234 18.63 -7.48 21.41
C SER A 234 19.66 -8.58 21.18
N GLY A 235 20.90 -8.19 20.91
CA GLY A 235 22.03 -9.11 20.82
C GLY A 235 22.70 -9.13 19.45
N ASP A 236 24.00 -9.41 19.47
CA ASP A 236 24.92 -9.39 18.34
C ASP A 236 25.07 -10.74 17.62
N LYS A 237 24.32 -11.76 18.06
CA LYS A 237 24.31 -13.10 17.45
C LYS A 237 23.41 -13.21 16.22
N HIS A 238 22.64 -12.16 15.94
CA HIS A 238 21.59 -12.16 14.93
C HIS A 238 21.96 -11.45 13.64
N TYR A 239 23.22 -11.01 13.48
CA TYR A 239 23.74 -10.39 12.27
C TYR A 239 25.26 -10.54 12.19
N ASN A 240 25.80 -10.39 10.98
CA ASN A 240 27.24 -10.24 10.76
C ASN A 240 27.48 -9.01 9.88
N ILE A 241 28.35 -8.11 10.33
CA ILE A 241 28.76 -6.96 9.51
C ILE A 241 29.99 -7.34 8.68
N LEU A 242 29.91 -7.08 7.38
CA LEU A 242 31.01 -7.21 6.43
C LEU A 242 31.51 -5.81 6.05
N GLN A 243 32.80 -5.57 6.28
CA GLN A 243 33.48 -4.34 5.88
C GLN A 243 33.97 -4.42 4.43
N GLY A 244 33.90 -3.32 3.70
CA GLY A 244 34.27 -3.28 2.28
C GLY A 244 33.16 -3.74 1.36
N PHE A 245 31.98 -4.07 1.89
CA PHE A 245 30.84 -4.58 1.13
C PHE A 245 29.65 -3.65 1.24
N ILE A 246 28.77 -3.68 0.24
CA ILE A 246 27.44 -3.08 0.28
C ILE A 246 26.38 -4.15 -0.01
N SER A 247 25.17 -3.99 0.50
CA SER A 247 24.05 -4.83 0.09
C SER A 247 23.53 -4.35 -1.26
N HIS A 248 23.44 -5.23 -2.25
CA HIS A 248 22.83 -4.88 -3.54
C HIS A 248 21.32 -4.64 -3.41
N SER A 249 20.71 -4.05 -4.43
CA SER A 249 19.25 -3.99 -4.54
C SER A 249 18.68 -5.40 -4.66
N ASN A 250 17.57 -5.69 -4.00
CA ASN A 250 16.81 -6.92 -4.26
C ASN A 250 15.78 -6.77 -5.39
N ALA A 251 15.76 -5.61 -6.05
CA ALA A 251 14.96 -5.36 -7.24
C ALA A 251 15.56 -6.03 -8.47
N PHE A 252 14.74 -6.15 -9.51
CA PHE A 252 15.13 -6.68 -10.80
C PHE A 252 14.48 -5.85 -11.90
N ARG A 253 15.04 -5.89 -13.11
CA ARG A 253 14.44 -5.22 -14.26
C ARG A 253 13.08 -5.86 -14.57
N SER A 254 12.01 -5.10 -14.37
CA SER A 254 10.64 -5.54 -14.58
C SER A 254 10.20 -5.31 -16.02
N ASN A 255 9.70 -6.36 -16.67
CA ASN A 255 9.23 -6.34 -18.06
C ASN A 255 7.69 -6.37 -18.18
N ASP A 256 6.98 -6.24 -17.06
CA ASP A 256 5.51 -6.28 -16.95
C ASP A 256 4.84 -4.90 -16.98
N SER A 257 5.63 -3.81 -17.01
CA SER A 257 5.12 -2.44 -16.98
C SER A 257 4.19 -2.11 -18.16
N TRP A 258 4.53 -2.60 -19.36
CA TRP A 258 3.70 -2.41 -20.56
C TRP A 258 2.33 -3.08 -20.41
N TYR A 259 2.29 -4.27 -19.79
CA TYR A 259 1.06 -5.01 -19.56
C TYR A 259 0.14 -4.23 -18.62
N TYR A 260 0.67 -3.79 -17.47
CA TYR A 260 -0.12 -3.04 -16.50
C TYR A 260 -0.61 -1.70 -17.04
N ARG A 261 0.23 -0.98 -17.80
CA ARG A 261 -0.17 0.25 -18.48
C ARG A 261 -1.29 0.02 -19.50
N SER A 262 -1.20 -1.07 -20.28
CA SER A 262 -2.24 -1.44 -21.25
C SER A 262 -3.56 -1.78 -20.55
N SER A 263 -3.50 -2.59 -19.48
CA SER A 263 -4.68 -2.97 -18.69
C SER A 263 -5.33 -1.78 -17.99
N GLN A 264 -4.53 -0.86 -17.43
CA GLN A 264 -5.03 0.40 -16.88
C GLN A 264 -5.77 1.21 -17.96
N THR A 265 -5.16 1.36 -19.14
CA THR A 265 -5.76 2.11 -20.25
C THR A 265 -7.09 1.49 -20.70
N ALA A 266 -7.14 0.16 -20.79
CA ALA A 266 -8.37 -0.56 -21.11
C ALA A 266 -9.46 -0.34 -20.04
N GLY A 267 -9.11 -0.45 -18.75
CA GLY A 267 -10.03 -0.20 -17.63
C GLY A 267 -10.62 1.21 -17.65
N ILE A 268 -9.77 2.23 -17.87
CA ILE A 268 -10.19 3.63 -17.98
C ILE A 268 -11.13 3.84 -19.17
N ARG A 269 -10.82 3.25 -20.33
CA ARG A 269 -11.69 3.36 -21.52
C ARG A 269 -13.06 2.74 -21.27
N SER A 270 -13.11 1.53 -20.70
CA SER A 270 -14.36 0.87 -20.34
C SER A 270 -15.18 1.69 -19.35
N LEU A 271 -14.51 2.32 -18.36
CA LEU A 271 -15.15 3.22 -17.42
C LEU A 271 -15.83 4.40 -18.13
N TYR A 272 -15.12 5.08 -19.04
CA TYR A 272 -15.69 6.19 -19.80
C TYR A 272 -16.87 5.76 -20.68
N MET A 273 -16.81 4.58 -21.29
CA MET A 273 -17.92 4.04 -22.09
C MET A 273 -19.19 3.84 -21.26
N LEU A 274 -19.06 3.31 -20.03
CA LEU A 274 -20.21 3.16 -19.13
C LEU A 274 -20.79 4.50 -18.69
N ILE A 275 -19.92 5.46 -18.35
CA ILE A 275 -20.34 6.81 -17.96
C ILE A 275 -21.09 7.50 -19.10
N ASP A 276 -20.56 7.42 -20.32
CA ASP A 276 -21.18 8.04 -21.49
C ASP A 276 -22.51 7.37 -21.88
N GLY A 277 -22.58 6.03 -21.80
CA GLY A 277 -23.82 5.29 -22.01
C GLY A 277 -24.92 5.70 -21.04
N ARG A 278 -24.58 5.90 -19.76
CA ARG A 278 -25.51 6.40 -18.74
C ARG A 278 -25.96 7.82 -19.01
N ARG A 279 -25.03 8.70 -19.36
CA ARG A 279 -25.35 10.09 -19.71
C ARG A 279 -26.33 10.14 -20.88
N THR A 280 -26.09 9.33 -21.91
CA THR A 280 -26.98 9.24 -23.08
C THR A 280 -28.36 8.73 -22.69
N LEU A 281 -28.45 7.69 -21.86
CA LEU A 281 -29.72 7.16 -21.36
C LEU A 281 -30.49 8.21 -20.54
N PHE A 282 -29.80 8.90 -19.64
CA PHE A 282 -30.40 9.96 -18.81
C PHE A 282 -30.92 11.13 -19.65
N ASN A 283 -30.17 11.52 -20.69
CA ASN A 283 -30.59 12.55 -21.64
C ASN A 283 -31.75 12.11 -22.55
N ALA A 284 -31.94 10.80 -22.76
CA ALA A 284 -33.06 10.27 -23.55
C ALA A 284 -34.37 10.14 -22.74
N LEU A 285 -34.27 10.11 -21.42
CA LEU A 285 -35.40 9.99 -20.49
C LEU A 285 -35.94 11.35 -20.01
N ASN A 286 -35.19 12.44 -20.20
CA ASN A 286 -35.57 13.82 -19.89
C ASN A 286 -35.86 14.59 -21.18
#